data_AF-A0A939ZB40-F1
#
_entry.id   AF-A0A939ZB40-F1
#
_cell.length_a   1.000
_cell.length_b   1.000
_cell.length_c   1.000
_cell.angle_alpha   90.00
_cell.angle_beta   90.00
_cell.angle_gamma   90.00
#
_symmetry.space_group_name_H-M   'P 1'
#
loop_
_entity.id
_entity.type
_entity.pdbx_description
1 polymer ?
#
loop_
_entity_poly.entity_id
_entity_poly.type
_entity_poly.pdbx_seq_one_letter_code
_entity_poly.pdbx_strand_id
1 'polypeptide(L)'
;MKLNNKRTVLVGLAFLSICAFWQMYDSVIPLILTKTFRINETISGAVMAADNVLALFLLPLFGTLSDKTDTRLGKRTPYILAGTFAVVILLNILPILDNGYYTAPATYKLVIFVVLLGLILISMGTYRSPAVALMPDVTPKPLRSKANAIINLMGALGGILYLIVAAVLYPNSK
;
A
#
# COMPACT_ATOMS: atom_id res chain seq x y z
N MET A 1 -34.25 -1.54 1.64
CA MET A 1 -32.94 -1.03 1.14
C MET A 1 -32.14 -2.19 0.57
N LYS A 2 -31.65 -2.12 -0.67
CA LYS A 2 -30.81 -3.17 -1.29
C LYS A 2 -29.36 -2.68 -1.34
N LEU A 3 -28.40 -3.59 -1.12
CA LEU A 3 -26.98 -3.27 -1.23
C LEU A 3 -26.65 -2.94 -2.69
N ASN A 4 -25.92 -1.85 -2.92
CA ASN A 4 -25.39 -1.57 -4.26
C ASN A 4 -24.13 -2.43 -4.48
N ASN A 5 -24.34 -3.70 -4.81
CA ASN A 5 -23.26 -4.69 -4.97
C ASN A 5 -22.15 -4.20 -5.92
N LYS A 6 -22.50 -3.49 -7.00
CA LYS A 6 -21.51 -2.96 -7.96
C LYS A 6 -20.54 -1.97 -7.30
N ARG A 7 -21.07 -1.03 -6.50
CA ARG A 7 -20.23 -0.05 -5.77
C ARG A 7 -19.42 -0.70 -4.65
N THR A 8 -20.01 -1.65 -3.92
CA THR A 8 -19.30 -2.37 -2.86
C THR A 8 -18.14 -3.19 -3.42
N VAL A 9 -18.31 -3.84 -4.58
CA VAL A 9 -17.24 -4.58 -5.26
C VAL A 9 -16.14 -3.64 -5.75
N LEU A 10 -16.49 -2.47 -6.31
CA LEU A 10 -15.50 -1.45 -6.71
C LEU A 10 -14.66 -0.93 -5.54
N VAL A 11 -15.28 -0.68 -4.38
CA VAL A 11 -14.54 -0.32 -3.16
C VAL A 11 -13.70 -1.50 -2.67
N GLY A 12 -14.23 -2.72 -2.77
CA GLY A 12 -13.51 -3.95 -2.46
C GLY A 12 -12.24 -4.12 -3.31
N LEU A 13 -12.24 -3.71 -4.57
CA LEU A 13 -11.04 -3.72 -5.42
C LEU A 13 -9.93 -2.81 -4.89
N ALA A 14 -10.27 -1.65 -4.34
CA ALA A 14 -9.27 -0.79 -3.69
C ALA A 14 -8.67 -1.50 -2.46
N PHE A 15 -9.49 -2.14 -1.63
CA PHE A 15 -8.97 -2.91 -0.50
C PHE A 15 -8.12 -4.12 -0.94
N LEU A 16 -8.50 -4.78 -2.03
CA LEU A 16 -7.72 -5.86 -2.62
C LEU A 16 -6.31 -5.38 -2.98
N SER A 17 -6.16 -4.25 -3.68
CA SER A 17 -4.85 -3.71 -4.03
C SER A 17 -4.06 -3.18 -2.83
N ILE A 18 -4.71 -2.60 -1.82
CA ILE A 18 -4.06 -2.21 -0.56
C ILE A 18 -3.43 -3.43 0.11
N CYS A 19 -4.21 -4.51 0.28
CA CYS A 19 -3.74 -5.72 0.96
C CYS A 19 -2.64 -6.44 0.16
N ALA A 20 -2.81 -6.57 -1.16
CA ALA A 20 -1.78 -7.16 -2.02
C ALA A 20 -0.46 -6.38 -1.93
N PHE A 21 -0.53 -5.04 -1.94
CA PHE A 21 0.64 -4.19 -1.80
C PHE A 21 1.31 -4.35 -0.43
N TRP A 22 0.56 -4.31 0.67
CA TRP A 22 1.15 -4.43 2.01
C TRP A 22 1.80 -5.79 2.19
N GLN A 23 1.16 -6.85 1.73
CA GLN A 23 1.75 -8.18 1.75
C GLN A 23 3.06 -8.23 0.96
N MET A 24 3.12 -7.57 -0.21
CA MET A 24 4.36 -7.45 -0.98
C MET A 24 5.41 -6.64 -0.25
N TYR A 25 5.07 -5.44 0.21
CA TYR A 25 5.98 -4.52 0.90
C TYR A 25 6.63 -5.20 2.12
N ASP A 26 5.81 -5.79 2.99
CA ASP A 26 6.27 -6.46 4.22
C ASP A 26 7.12 -7.70 3.92
N SER A 27 6.90 -8.35 2.77
CA SER A 27 7.68 -9.54 2.39
C SER A 27 8.99 -9.18 1.67
N VAL A 28 9.00 -8.13 0.86
CA VAL A 28 10.09 -7.80 -0.07
C VAL A 28 11.07 -6.79 0.53
N ILE A 29 10.57 -5.75 1.21
CA ILE A 29 11.44 -4.67 1.72
C ILE A 29 12.46 -5.17 2.75
N PRO A 30 12.10 -6.02 3.74
CA PRO A 30 13.08 -6.58 4.65
C PRO A 30 14.15 -7.41 3.93
N LEU A 31 13.76 -8.17 2.90
CA LEU A 31 14.69 -8.98 2.11
C LEU A 31 15.67 -8.10 1.34
N ILE A 32 15.21 -6.99 0.75
CA ILE A 32 16.11 -6.05 0.05
C ILE A 32 17.07 -5.39 1.06
N LEU A 33 16.57 -4.93 2.21
CA LEU A 33 17.41 -4.27 3.23
C LEU A 33 18.48 -5.22 3.81
N THR A 34 18.11 -6.47 4.07
CA THR A 34 19.01 -7.47 4.67
C THR A 34 19.91 -8.15 3.64
N LYS A 35 19.40 -8.56 2.47
CA LYS A 35 20.16 -9.31 1.46
C LYS A 35 20.91 -8.39 0.48
N THR A 36 20.27 -7.34 -0.03
CA THR A 36 20.92 -6.41 -0.98
C THR A 36 21.79 -5.39 -0.26
N PHE A 37 21.22 -4.66 0.72
CA PHE A 37 21.93 -3.59 1.41
C PHE A 37 22.81 -4.08 2.57
N ARG A 38 22.73 -5.37 2.93
CA ARG A 38 23.49 -6.02 4.01
C ARG A 38 23.36 -5.31 5.36
N ILE A 39 22.20 -4.71 5.61
CA ILE A 39 21.89 -4.01 6.85
C ILE A 39 21.48 -5.05 7.90
N ASN A 40 21.89 -4.86 9.15
CA ASN A 40 21.50 -5.74 10.26
C ASN A 40 19.97 -5.83 10.39
N GLU A 41 19.46 -7.03 10.70
CA GLU A 41 18.03 -7.31 10.90
C GLU A 41 17.39 -6.36 11.91
N THR A 42 18.10 -5.95 12.97
CA THR A 42 17.60 -4.98 13.95
C THR A 42 17.28 -3.63 13.31
N ILE A 43 18.12 -3.14 12.39
CA ILE A 43 17.92 -1.86 11.73
C ILE A 43 16.84 -2.00 10.65
N SER A 44 16.80 -3.13 9.93
CA SER A 44 15.68 -3.43 9.02
C SER A 44 14.34 -3.44 9.75
N GLY A 45 14.28 -4.07 10.92
CA GLY A 45 13.10 -4.07 11.80
C GLY A 45 12.76 -2.67 12.30
N ALA A 46 13.75 -1.83 12.61
CA ALA A 46 13.53 -0.43 12.96
C ALA A 46 12.93 0.39 11.80
N VAL A 47 13.36 0.14 10.55
CA VAL A 47 12.77 0.77 9.35
C VAL A 47 11.31 0.34 9.18
N MET A 48 11.01 -0.95 9.34
CA MET A 48 9.64 -1.48 9.33
C MET A 48 8.80 -0.97 10.50
N ALA A 49 9.39 -0.69 11.67
CA ALA A 49 8.65 -0.08 12.77
C ALA A 49 8.35 1.40 12.51
N ALA A 50 9.29 2.11 11.86
CA ALA A 50 9.13 3.51 11.50
C ALA A 50 7.98 3.73 10.53
N ASP A 51 7.70 2.79 9.62
CA ASP A 51 6.55 2.89 8.71
C ASP A 51 5.20 2.96 9.45
N ASN A 52 5.04 2.18 10.51
CA ASN A 52 3.82 2.09 11.29
C ASN A 52 3.63 3.36 12.12
N VAL A 53 4.74 3.91 12.66
CA VAL A 53 4.74 5.21 13.33
C VAL A 53 4.37 6.32 12.36
N LEU A 54 4.94 6.35 11.16
CA LEU A 54 4.58 7.33 10.13
C LEU A 54 3.11 7.20 9.73
N ALA A 55 2.59 5.98 9.60
CA ALA A 55 1.20 5.72 9.27
C ALA A 55 0.23 6.35 10.29
N LEU A 56 0.57 6.37 11.58
CA LEU A 56 -0.25 7.02 12.63
C LEU A 56 -0.47 8.51 12.35
N PHE A 57 0.49 9.20 11.74
CA PHE A 57 0.36 10.63 11.41
C PHE A 57 -0.21 10.85 10.01
N LEU A 58 0.22 10.04 9.03
CA LEU A 58 -0.17 10.20 7.63
C LEU A 58 -1.65 9.83 7.41
N LEU A 59 -2.18 8.83 8.10
CA LEU A 59 -3.58 8.39 7.94
C LEU A 59 -4.59 9.51 8.33
N PRO A 60 -4.49 10.16 9.52
CA PRO A 60 -5.34 11.31 9.84
C PRO A 60 -5.10 12.52 8.94
N LEU A 61 -3.83 12.81 8.62
CA LEU A 61 -3.47 13.95 7.77
C LEU A 61 -4.11 13.84 6.39
N PHE A 62 -3.93 12.70 5.70
CA PHE A 62 -4.54 12.49 4.38
C PHE A 62 -6.05 12.27 4.44
N GLY A 63 -6.57 11.74 5.55
CA GLY A 63 -8.01 11.67 5.79
C GLY A 63 -8.63 13.07 5.76
N THR A 64 -8.11 13.99 6.58
CA THR A 64 -8.60 15.37 6.66
C THR A 64 -8.36 16.19 5.39
N LEU A 65 -7.24 15.99 4.69
CA LEU A 65 -6.98 16.60 3.37
C LEU A 65 -7.98 16.12 2.32
N SER A 66 -8.26 14.81 2.29
CA SER A 66 -9.22 14.23 1.35
C SER A 66 -10.65 14.72 1.58
N ASP A 67 -11.02 15.00 2.83
CA ASP A 67 -12.35 15.49 3.19
C ASP A 67 -12.61 16.94 2.77
N LYS A 68 -11.54 17.75 2.65
CA LYS A 68 -11.61 19.18 2.26
C LYS A 68 -11.60 19.41 0.75
N THR A 69 -11.31 18.38 -0.03
CA THR A 69 -11.14 18.50 -1.48
C THR A 69 -12.47 18.29 -2.18
N ASP A 70 -12.82 19.19 -3.09
CA ASP A 70 -14.02 19.05 -3.94
C ASP A 70 -13.60 19.00 -5.40
N THR A 71 -13.86 17.87 -6.04
CA THR A 71 -13.55 17.65 -7.46
C THR A 71 -14.74 17.02 -8.17
N ARG A 72 -14.74 17.08 -9.51
CA ARG A 72 -15.78 16.47 -10.36
C ARG A 72 -15.91 14.94 -10.17
N LEU A 73 -14.88 14.28 -9.63
CA LEU A 73 -14.86 12.84 -9.36
C LEU A 73 -15.27 12.49 -7.90
N GLY A 74 -15.64 13.50 -7.11
CA GLY A 74 -15.92 13.40 -5.68
C GLY A 74 -14.73 13.79 -4.80
N LYS A 75 -14.92 13.73 -3.47
CA LYS A 75 -13.92 14.20 -2.50
C LYS A 75 -12.72 13.25 -2.33
N ARG A 76 -12.99 11.94 -2.30
CA ARG A 76 -12.04 10.89 -1.90
C ARG A 76 -11.40 10.15 -3.10
N THR A 77 -12.12 10.01 -4.21
CA THR A 77 -11.67 9.35 -5.44
C THR A 77 -10.37 9.91 -6.06
N PRO A 78 -10.12 11.25 -6.13
CA PRO A 78 -8.90 11.77 -6.74
C PRO A 78 -7.63 11.37 -5.98
N TYR A 79 -7.69 11.34 -4.64
CA TYR A 79 -6.58 10.88 -3.80
C TYR A 79 -6.28 9.39 -4.02
N ILE A 80 -7.33 8.59 -4.21
CA ILE A 80 -7.20 7.16 -4.47
C ILE A 80 -6.47 6.93 -5.80
N LEU A 81 -6.89 7.63 -6.86
CA LEU A 81 -6.30 7.51 -8.20
C LEU A 81 -4.87 8.07 -8.25
N ALA A 82 -4.64 9.26 -7.71
CA ALA A 82 -3.32 9.88 -7.68
C ALA A 82 -2.32 9.07 -6.86
N GLY A 83 -2.74 8.59 -5.68
CA GLY A 83 -1.90 7.74 -4.83
C GLY A 83 -1.57 6.40 -5.50
N THR A 84 -2.55 5.75 -6.14
CA THR A 84 -2.32 4.49 -6.88
C THR A 84 -1.35 4.71 -8.03
N PHE A 85 -1.52 5.77 -8.81
CA PHE A 85 -0.64 6.10 -9.93
C PHE A 85 0.81 6.37 -9.46
N ALA A 86 0.96 7.14 -8.39
CA ALA A 86 2.27 7.42 -7.78
C ALA A 86 2.94 6.12 -7.30
N VAL A 87 2.21 5.24 -6.61
CA VAL A 87 2.73 3.93 -6.17
C VAL A 87 3.20 3.09 -7.35
N VAL A 88 2.40 2.97 -8.41
CA VAL A 88 2.78 2.16 -9.59
C VAL A 88 4.09 2.65 -10.20
N ILE A 89 4.27 3.97 -10.33
CA ILE A 89 5.52 4.55 -10.83
C ILE A 89 6.68 4.22 -9.89
N LEU A 90 6.52 4.48 -8.59
CA LEU A 90 7.58 4.27 -7.60
C LEU A 90 7.99 2.80 -7.47
N LEU A 91 7.03 1.87 -7.59
CA LEU A 91 7.30 0.43 -7.58
C LEU A 91 8.12 -0.04 -8.78
N ASN A 92 7.99 0.61 -9.94
CA ASN A 92 8.84 0.31 -11.09
C ASN A 92 10.27 0.85 -10.92
N ILE A 93 10.46 1.86 -10.07
CA ILE A 93 11.77 2.46 -9.78
C ILE A 93 12.56 1.62 -8.76
N LEU A 94 11.87 0.95 -7.81
CA LEU A 94 12.49 0.06 -6.82
C LEU A 94 13.51 -0.94 -7.41
N PRO A 95 13.15 -1.78 -8.40
CA PRO A 95 14.08 -2.77 -8.95
C PRO A 95 15.25 -2.14 -9.72
N ILE A 96 15.08 -0.93 -10.27
CA ILE A 96 16.17 -0.22 -10.96
C ILE A 96 17.24 0.20 -9.95
N LEU A 97 16.82 0.73 -8.80
CA LEU A 97 17.74 1.13 -7.72
C LEU A 97 18.38 -0.07 -7.03
N ASP A 98 17.62 -1.15 -6.81
CA ASP A 98 18.11 -2.39 -6.22
C ASP A 98 19.18 -3.05 -7.10
N ASN A 99 18.88 -3.27 -8.39
CA ASN A 99 19.87 -3.80 -9.36
C ASN A 99 21.08 -2.86 -9.53
N GLY A 100 20.84 -1.54 -9.48
CA GLY A 100 21.89 -0.54 -9.50
C GLY A 100 22.80 -0.61 -8.27
N TYR A 101 22.27 -0.91 -7.09
CA TYR A 101 23.06 -1.09 -5.88
C TYR A 101 23.86 -2.40 -5.90
N TYR A 102 23.23 -3.49 -6.37
CA TYR A 102 23.87 -4.80 -6.49
C TYR A 102 25.11 -4.77 -7.39
N THR A 103 25.06 -4.00 -8.49
CA THR A 103 26.16 -3.88 -9.46
C THR A 103 27.29 -2.96 -8.99
N ALA A 104 26.97 -1.88 -8.27
CA ALA A 104 27.97 -0.96 -7.73
C ALA A 104 27.47 -0.39 -6.39
N PRO A 105 27.85 -1.00 -5.25
CA PRO A 105 27.39 -0.57 -3.94
C PRO A 105 27.95 0.80 -3.62
N ALA A 106 27.05 1.75 -3.34
CA ALA A 106 27.42 3.11 -2.98
C ALA A 106 26.44 3.68 -1.96
N THR A 107 26.95 4.37 -0.94
CA THR A 107 26.15 4.89 0.18
C THR A 107 25.02 5.82 -0.28
N TYR A 108 25.23 6.59 -1.36
CA TYR A 108 24.20 7.47 -1.91
C TYR A 108 22.98 6.71 -2.45
N LYS A 109 23.15 5.50 -2.98
CA LYS A 109 22.05 4.66 -3.50
C LYS A 109 21.17 4.10 -2.37
N LEU A 110 21.77 3.81 -1.21
CA LEU A 110 21.02 3.44 0.01
C LEU A 110 20.15 4.61 0.49
N VAL A 111 20.70 5.83 0.53
CA VAL A 111 19.94 7.03 0.89
C VAL A 111 18.77 7.24 -0.08
N ILE A 112 19.01 7.13 -1.39
CA ILE A 112 17.96 7.25 -2.41
C ILE A 112 16.89 6.16 -2.24
N PHE A 113 17.29 4.93 -1.91
CA PHE A 113 16.36 3.83 -1.65
C PHE A 113 15.47 4.10 -0.44
N VAL A 114 16.03 4.56 0.68
CA VAL A 114 15.25 4.92 1.88
C VAL A 114 14.29 6.08 1.61
N VAL A 115 14.73 7.10 0.86
CA VAL A 115 13.85 8.20 0.44
C VAL A 115 12.72 7.67 -0.44
N LEU A 116 13.00 6.75 -1.38
CA LEU A 116 11.99 6.13 -2.21
C LEU A 116 10.97 5.34 -1.37
N LEU A 117 11.41 4.56 -0.38
CA LEU A 117 10.51 3.87 0.55
C LEU A 117 9.61 4.88 1.29
N GLY A 118 10.17 5.99 1.76
CA GLY A 118 9.39 7.08 2.36
C GLY A 118 8.32 7.63 1.42
N LEU A 119 8.67 7.88 0.14
CA LEU A 119 7.72 8.36 -0.87
C LEU A 119 6.63 7.34 -1.19
N ILE A 120 6.99 6.05 -1.24
CA ILE A 120 6.03 4.95 -1.42
C ILE A 120 5.05 4.90 -0.25
N LEU A 121 5.55 5.01 0.99
CA LEU A 121 4.73 5.03 2.20
C LEU A 121 3.78 6.22 2.23
N ILE A 122 4.26 7.43 1.88
CA ILE A 122 3.42 8.62 1.78
C ILE A 122 2.33 8.44 0.72
N SER A 123 2.70 7.93 -0.46
CA SER A 123 1.75 7.68 -1.55
C SER A 123 0.69 6.64 -1.15
N MET A 124 1.09 5.58 -0.44
CA MET A 124 0.18 4.58 0.11
C MET A 124 -0.70 5.11 1.24
N GLY A 125 -0.17 5.95 2.13
CA GLY A 125 -0.97 6.62 3.16
C GLY A 125 -2.05 7.52 2.56
N THR A 126 -1.70 8.21 1.46
CA THR A 126 -2.61 9.07 0.68
C THR A 126 -3.76 8.27 0.07
N TYR A 127 -3.51 7.04 -0.36
CA TYR A 127 -4.50 6.16 -0.99
C TYR A 127 -5.33 5.34 0.03
N ARG A 128 -4.70 4.85 1.11
CA ARG A 128 -5.32 3.97 2.11
C ARG A 128 -6.39 4.69 2.94
N SER A 129 -6.09 5.88 3.46
CA SER A 129 -7.01 6.61 4.34
C SER A 129 -8.36 6.93 3.66
N PRO A 130 -8.37 7.51 2.43
CA PRO A 130 -9.62 7.80 1.73
C PRO A 130 -10.37 6.55 1.27
N ALA A 131 -9.67 5.46 0.93
CA ALA A 131 -10.30 4.19 0.54
C ALA A 131 -11.06 3.54 1.72
N VAL A 132 -10.48 3.57 2.92
CA VAL A 132 -11.15 3.06 4.13
C VAL A 132 -12.35 3.94 4.49
N ALA A 133 -12.23 5.25 4.35
CA ALA A 133 -13.32 6.18 4.62
C ALA A 133 -14.44 6.11 3.56
N LEU A 134 -14.13 5.77 2.31
CA LEU A 134 -15.12 5.64 1.23
C LEU A 134 -16.14 4.51 1.49
N MET A 135 -15.74 3.46 2.20
CA MET A 135 -16.62 2.35 2.54
C MET A 135 -17.89 2.79 3.30
N PRO A 136 -17.82 3.46 4.47
CA PRO A 136 -18.99 3.90 5.21
C PRO A 136 -19.82 4.98 4.48
N ASP A 137 -19.25 5.68 3.50
CA ASP A 137 -19.96 6.69 2.69
C ASP A 137 -20.91 6.04 1.67
N VAL A 138 -20.48 4.95 1.02
CA VAL A 138 -21.27 4.29 -0.04
C VAL A 138 -22.21 3.20 0.49
N THR A 139 -22.11 2.87 1.79
CA THR A 139 -22.87 1.77 2.42
C THR A 139 -23.84 2.29 3.50
N PRO A 140 -25.17 2.09 3.32
CA PRO A 140 -26.16 2.47 4.33
C PRO A 140 -25.96 1.73 5.65
N LYS A 141 -26.18 2.40 6.79
CA LYS A 141 -26.01 1.85 8.16
C LYS A 141 -26.48 0.39 8.34
N PRO A 142 -27.71 -0.03 7.94
CA PRO A 142 -28.18 -1.40 8.14
C PRO A 142 -27.44 -2.47 7.29
N LEU A 143 -26.67 -2.05 6.28
CA LEU A 143 -25.95 -2.94 5.36
C LEU A 143 -24.41 -2.85 5.51
N ARG A 144 -23.90 -1.99 6.42
CA ARG A 144 -22.46 -1.80 6.62
C ARG A 144 -21.72 -3.08 7.00
N SER A 145 -22.32 -3.95 7.81
CA SER A 145 -21.72 -5.23 8.19
C SER A 145 -21.55 -6.17 6.97
N LYS A 146 -22.58 -6.29 6.12
CA LYS A 146 -22.50 -7.09 4.89
C LYS A 146 -21.45 -6.54 3.91
N ALA A 147 -21.35 -5.22 3.80
CA ALA A 147 -20.31 -4.60 2.98
C ALA A 147 -18.91 -4.81 3.55
N ASN A 148 -18.74 -4.76 4.89
CA ASN A 148 -17.48 -5.03 5.55
C ASN A 148 -16.99 -6.45 5.29
N ALA A 149 -17.92 -7.42 5.32
CA ALA A 149 -17.60 -8.80 5.00
C ALA A 149 -17.06 -8.94 3.57
N ILE A 150 -17.70 -8.30 2.58
CA ILE A 150 -17.24 -8.32 1.18
C ILE A 150 -15.86 -7.65 1.05
N ILE A 151 -15.65 -6.52 1.72
CA ILE A 151 -14.40 -5.77 1.64
C ILE A 151 -13.25 -6.54 2.30
N ASN A 152 -13.46 -7.13 3.47
CA ASN A 152 -12.46 -7.98 4.12
C ASN A 152 -12.16 -9.23 3.30
N LEU A 153 -13.18 -9.84 2.66
CA LEU A 153 -12.98 -10.95 1.73
C LEU A 153 -12.09 -10.53 0.55
N MET A 154 -12.35 -9.37 -0.06
CA MET A 154 -11.54 -8.84 -1.16
C MET A 154 -10.10 -8.53 -0.73
N GLY A 155 -9.92 -7.99 0.48
CA GLY A 155 -8.59 -7.78 1.06
C GLY A 155 -7.82 -9.09 1.26
N ALA A 156 -8.49 -10.11 1.82
CA ALA A 156 -7.91 -11.44 2.00
C ALA A 156 -7.53 -12.08 0.65
N LEU A 157 -8.40 -11.95 -0.36
CA LEU A 157 -8.08 -12.39 -1.73
C LEU A 157 -6.85 -11.67 -2.30
N GLY A 158 -6.71 -10.37 -2.06
CA GLY A 158 -5.52 -9.61 -2.48
C GLY A 158 -4.23 -10.13 -1.87
N GLY A 159 -4.23 -10.41 -0.56
CA GLY A 159 -3.09 -11.00 0.13
C GLY A 159 -2.76 -12.40 -0.40
N ILE A 160 -3.76 -13.27 -0.56
CA ILE A 160 -3.58 -14.62 -1.10
C ILE A 160 -3.04 -14.59 -2.53
N LEU A 161 -3.60 -13.72 -3.39
CA LEU A 161 -3.13 -13.56 -4.77
C LEU A 161 -1.65 -13.21 -4.82
N TYR A 162 -1.21 -12.25 -3.99
CA TYR A 162 0.21 -11.92 -3.89
C TYR A 162 1.03 -13.14 -3.43
N LEU A 163 0.60 -13.84 -2.39
CA LEU A 163 1.34 -15.00 -1.87
C LEU A 163 1.49 -16.11 -2.92
N ILE A 164 0.45 -16.39 -3.71
CA ILE A 164 0.51 -17.35 -4.82
C ILE A 164 1.51 -16.87 -5.87
N VAL A 165 1.43 -15.61 -6.29
CA VAL A 165 2.36 -15.02 -7.27
C VAL A 165 3.79 -15.07 -6.75
N ALA A 166 4.01 -14.73 -5.48
CA ALA A 166 5.31 -14.79 -4.83
C ALA A 166 5.84 -16.22 -4.74
N ALA A 167 5.00 -17.21 -4.42
CA ALA A 167 5.39 -18.61 -4.37
C ALA A 167 5.83 -19.16 -5.74
N VAL A 168 5.19 -18.69 -6.83
CA VAL A 168 5.53 -19.11 -8.20
C VAL A 168 6.78 -18.39 -8.72
N LEU A 169 6.91 -17.09 -8.48
CA LEU A 169 8.01 -16.27 -9.01
C LEU A 169 9.27 -16.31 -8.14
N TYR A 170 9.12 -16.51 -6.82
CA TYR A 170 10.22 -16.57 -5.85
C TYR A 170 10.22 -17.91 -5.09
N PRO A 171 10.34 -19.06 -5.79
CA PRO A 171 10.29 -20.38 -5.16
C PRO A 171 11.40 -20.60 -4.12
N ASN A 172 12.48 -19.82 -4.18
CA ASN A 172 13.68 -19.96 -3.35
C ASN A 172 13.87 -18.81 -2.32
N SER A 173 12.85 -18.01 -2.01
CA SER A 173 12.95 -16.96 -0.97
C SER A 173 12.83 -17.49 0.47
N LYS A 174 13.00 -18.79 0.69
CA LYS A 174 13.12 -19.38 2.04
C LYS A 174 14.43 -18.98 2.72
#